data_AF-A0A1Q2LJ92-F1
#
_entry.id   AF-A0A1Q2LJ92-F1
#
_cell.length_a   1.000
_cell.length_b   1.000
_cell.length_c   1.000
_cell.angle_alpha   90.00
_cell.angle_beta   90.00
_cell.angle_gamma   90.00
#
_symmetry.space_group_name_H-M   'P 1'
#
loop_
_entity.id
_entity.type
_entity.pdbx_description
1 polymer ?
#
loop_
_entity_poly.entity_id
_entity_poly.type
_entity_poly.pdbx_seq_one_letter_code
_entity_poly.pdbx_strand_id
1 'polypeptide(L)'
;MDSVVLISVVLVVVVVIVAFMFFKNRKDCPFETIEQDTLTMKEVIEFFKQDEVLKILKENRKLLAVAIRKNLPDNKMRLILTLFDTTKEDVIEFPSAKAYIVKTLDSDLEQNFGDKEMIILK
;
A
#
# COMPACT_ATOMS: atom_id res chain seq x y z
N MET A 1 0.18 -31.35 1.10
CA MET A 1 0.19 -29.90 1.38
C MET A 1 1.08 -29.70 2.59
N ASP A 2 2.29 -29.21 2.37
CA ASP A 2 3.28 -29.09 3.43
C ASP A 2 2.83 -28.05 4.45
N SER A 3 2.99 -28.35 5.74
CA SER A 3 2.58 -27.46 6.84
C SER A 3 3.16 -26.05 6.70
N VAL A 4 4.31 -25.91 6.04
CA VAL A 4 4.94 -24.61 5.71
C VAL A 4 4.08 -23.78 4.75
N VAL A 5 3.50 -24.41 3.72
CA VAL A 5 2.60 -23.75 2.75
C VAL A 5 1.30 -23.33 3.44
N LEU A 6 0.78 -24.17 4.33
CA LEU A 6 -0.46 -23.88 5.05
C LEU A 6 -0.29 -22.70 6.03
N ILE A 7 0.83 -22.67 6.78
CA ILE A 7 1.15 -21.57 7.70
C ILE A 7 1.34 -20.26 6.93
N SER A 8 2.09 -20.28 5.82
CA SER A 8 2.35 -19.06 5.04
C SER A 8 1.10 -18.53 4.34
N VAL A 9 0.20 -19.39 3.85
CA VAL A 9 -1.09 -18.96 3.28
C VAL A 9 -1.98 -18.33 4.37
N VAL A 10 -2.07 -18.95 5.54
CA VAL A 10 -2.89 -18.42 6.66
C VAL A 10 -2.38 -17.06 7.12
N LEU A 11 -1.06 -16.90 7.25
CA LEU A 11 -0.45 -15.64 7.69
C LEU A 11 -0.71 -14.50 6.69
N VAL A 12 -0.59 -14.78 5.38
CA VAL A 12 -0.91 -13.80 4.33
C VAL A 12 -2.38 -13.40 4.36
N VAL A 13 -3.29 -14.36 4.54
CA VAL A 13 -4.74 -14.07 4.60
C VAL A 13 -5.10 -13.22 5.82
N VAL A 14 -4.51 -13.50 6.98
CA VAL A 14 -4.74 -12.72 8.21
C VAL A 14 -4.23 -11.28 8.06
N VAL A 15 -3.02 -11.09 7.50
CA VAL A 15 -2.45 -9.76 7.23
C VAL A 15 -3.34 -8.94 6.30
N VAL A 16 -3.87 -9.57 5.24
CA VAL A 16 -4.79 -8.90 4.30
C VAL A 16 -6.08 -8.48 5.01
N ILE A 17 -6.66 -9.33 5.87
CA ILE A 17 -7.90 -9.03 6.59
C ILE A 17 -7.71 -7.93 7.64
N VAL A 18 -6.61 -7.94 8.39
CA VAL A 18 -6.32 -6.94 9.44
C VAL A 18 -6.05 -5.57 8.82
N ALA A 19 -5.20 -5.51 7.78
CA ALA A 19 -4.99 -4.28 7.02
C ALA A 19 -6.32 -3.77 6.42
N PHE A 20 -7.13 -4.65 5.82
CA PHE A 20 -8.44 -4.31 5.27
C PHE A 20 -9.39 -3.73 6.33
N MET A 21 -9.47 -4.32 7.53
CA MET A 21 -10.29 -3.81 8.63
C MET A 21 -9.83 -2.43 9.11
N PHE A 22 -8.52 -2.19 9.21
CA PHE A 22 -7.98 -0.90 9.64
C PHE A 22 -8.37 0.23 8.66
N PHE A 23 -8.33 -0.03 7.35
CA PHE A 23 -8.70 0.94 6.32
C PHE A 23 -10.21 1.11 6.10
N LYS A 24 -11.04 0.13 6.47
CA LYS A 24 -12.50 0.26 6.34
C LYS A 24 -13.09 1.25 7.37
N ASN A 25 -12.49 1.33 8.57
CA ASN A 25 -13.02 2.13 9.68
C ASN A 25 -12.47 3.56 9.76
N ARG A 26 -11.41 3.92 9.01
CA ARG A 26 -10.94 5.30 8.94
C ARG A 26 -11.70 6.08 7.86
N LYS A 27 -12.66 6.91 8.29
CA LYS A 27 -13.40 7.83 7.42
C LYS A 27 -12.51 8.97 6.88
N ASP A 28 -11.49 9.34 7.64
CA ASP A 28 -10.55 10.40 7.30
C ASP A 28 -9.18 9.81 7.01
N CYS A 29 -8.71 9.98 5.78
CA CYS A 29 -7.31 9.73 5.43
C CYS A 29 -6.55 10.95 5.98
N PRO A 30 -5.64 10.82 6.96
CA PRO A 30 -4.96 11.97 7.56
C PRO A 30 -3.91 12.61 6.62
N PHE A 31 -3.85 12.16 5.37
CA PHE A 31 -2.86 12.56 4.39
C PHE A 31 -3.46 13.54 3.39
N GLU A 32 -2.68 14.56 3.01
CA GLU A 32 -3.02 15.43 1.90
C GLU A 32 -3.26 14.57 0.65
N THR A 33 -4.43 14.75 0.04
CA THR A 33 -4.87 13.94 -1.09
C THR A 33 -4.59 14.68 -2.39
N ILE A 34 -3.84 14.04 -3.28
CA ILE A 34 -3.49 14.56 -4.59
C ILE A 34 -4.49 13.99 -5.61
N GLU A 35 -5.24 14.87 -6.30
CA GLU A 35 -6.08 14.45 -7.43
C GLU A 35 -5.29 14.50 -8.74
N GLN A 36 -5.27 13.40 -9.49
CA GLN A 36 -4.70 13.34 -10.84
C GLN A 36 -5.44 12.31 -11.69
N ASP A 37 -5.33 12.36 -13.02
CA ASP A 37 -6.06 11.41 -13.87
C ASP A 37 -5.47 9.99 -13.79
N THR A 38 -4.15 9.86 -13.92
CA THR A 38 -3.43 8.57 -13.91
C THR A 38 -2.29 8.59 -12.90
N LEU A 39 -2.14 7.53 -12.10
CA LEU A 39 -0.91 7.27 -11.32
C LEU A 39 -0.08 6.18 -12.01
N THR A 40 1.23 6.40 -12.10
CA THR A 40 2.17 5.48 -12.74
C THR A 40 2.98 4.67 -11.75
N MET A 41 3.45 3.49 -12.16
CA MET A 41 4.41 2.70 -11.38
C MET A 41 5.71 3.48 -11.13
N LYS A 42 6.11 4.31 -12.10
CA LYS A 42 7.27 5.20 -11.97
C LYS A 42 7.11 6.17 -10.80
N GLU A 43 5.98 6.86 -10.70
CA GLU A 43 5.71 7.79 -9.59
C GLU A 43 5.69 7.07 -8.24
N VAL A 44 5.10 5.86 -8.19
CA VAL A 44 5.11 5.02 -6.99
C VAL A 44 6.55 4.68 -6.57
N ILE A 45 7.40 4.24 -7.50
CA ILE A 45 8.80 3.92 -7.22
C ILE A 45 9.57 5.18 -6.80
N GLU A 46 9.38 6.30 -7.48
CA GLU A 46 10.04 7.57 -7.17
C GLU A 46 9.71 8.05 -5.76
N PHE A 47 8.46 7.89 -5.32
CA PHE A 47 8.06 8.18 -3.95
C PHE A 47 8.88 7.36 -2.93
N PHE A 48 8.97 6.03 -3.09
CA PHE A 48 9.72 5.19 -2.15
C PHE A 48 11.23 5.34 -2.26
N LYS A 49 11.73 5.95 -3.34
CA LYS A 49 13.15 6.30 -3.52
C LYS A 49 13.54 7.65 -2.92
N GLN A 50 12.61 8.41 -2.37
CA GLN A 50 12.94 9.64 -1.65
C GLN A 50 13.84 9.35 -0.44
N ASP A 51 14.84 10.19 -0.21
CA ASP A 51 15.88 9.95 0.82
C ASP A 51 15.30 9.71 2.22
N GLU A 52 14.26 10.46 2.59
CA GLU A 52 13.56 10.30 3.87
C GLU A 52 12.93 8.92 4.01
N VAL A 53 12.20 8.46 2.98
CA VAL A 53 11.52 7.16 2.96
C VAL A 53 12.54 6.02 2.94
N LEU A 54 13.58 6.14 2.12
CA LEU A 54 14.67 5.17 2.07
C LEU A 54 15.42 5.05 3.40
N LYS A 55 15.65 6.18 4.09
CA LYS A 55 16.30 6.17 5.40
C LYS A 55 15.47 5.38 6.42
N ILE A 56 14.17 5.63 6.50
CA ILE A 56 13.25 4.88 7.39
C ILE A 56 13.29 3.38 7.09
N LEU A 57 13.18 3.00 5.81
CA LEU A 57 13.20 1.59 5.38
C LEU A 57 14.55 0.90 5.67
N LYS A 58 15.67 1.64 5.58
CA LYS A 58 17.02 1.11 5.88
C LYS A 58 17.24 0.94 7.38
N GLU A 59 16.77 1.90 8.18
CA GLU A 59 16.92 1.90 9.65
C GLU A 59 16.02 0.84 10.31
N ASN A 60 14.85 0.56 9.73
CA ASN A 60 13.93 -0.45 10.26
C ASN A 60 13.58 -1.52 9.22
N ARG A 61 14.30 -2.64 9.28
CA ARG A 61 14.09 -3.81 8.40
C ARG A 61 12.75 -4.54 8.56
N LYS A 62 11.95 -4.16 9.57
CA LYS A 62 10.61 -4.70 9.77
C LYS A 62 9.54 -3.94 8.99
N LEU A 63 9.91 -2.81 8.38
CA LEU A 63 9.01 -2.02 7.54
C LEU A 63 9.09 -2.45 6.08
N LEU A 64 7.94 -2.47 5.42
CA LEU A 64 7.80 -2.73 3.99
C LEU A 64 7.15 -1.53 3.31
N ALA A 65 7.67 -1.15 2.14
CA ALA A 65 7.01 -0.20 1.26
C ALA A 65 5.77 -0.87 0.65
N VAL A 66 4.59 -0.25 0.81
CA VAL A 66 3.34 -0.78 0.29
C VAL A 66 2.53 0.29 -0.44
N ALA A 67 1.88 -0.10 -1.53
CA ALA A 67 0.84 0.70 -2.17
C ALA A 67 -0.50 -0.01 -2.00
N ILE A 68 -1.51 0.73 -1.56
CA ILE A 68 -2.84 0.20 -1.23
C ILE A 68 -3.86 0.88 -2.14
N ARG A 69 -4.66 0.09 -2.84
CA ARG A 69 -5.74 0.53 -3.73
C ARG A 69 -7.09 0.31 -3.07
N LYS A 70 -7.95 1.33 -3.14
CA LYS A 70 -9.34 1.26 -2.74
C LYS A 70 -10.23 1.88 -3.81
N ASN A 71 -11.20 1.12 -4.30
CA ASN A 71 -12.20 1.65 -5.21
C ASN A 71 -13.09 2.68 -4.49
N LEU A 72 -13.32 3.81 -5.14
CA LEU A 72 -14.22 4.87 -4.70
C LEU A 72 -15.46 4.89 -5.61
N PRO A 73 -16.52 5.62 -5.22
CA PRO A 73 -17.60 5.97 -6.15
C PRO A 73 -17.08 6.69 -7.41
N ASP A 74 -17.94 6.79 -8.43
CA ASP A 74 -17.69 7.51 -9.68
C ASP A 74 -16.49 7.00 -10.50
N ASN A 75 -16.22 5.70 -10.44
CA ASN A 75 -15.10 5.04 -11.13
C ASN A 75 -13.73 5.64 -10.79
N LYS A 76 -13.60 6.22 -9.58
CA LYS A 76 -12.32 6.69 -9.05
C LYS A 76 -11.70 5.62 -8.16
N MET A 77 -10.39 5.72 -7.97
CA MET A 77 -9.61 4.89 -7.07
C MET A 77 -8.81 5.78 -6.11
N ARG A 78 -8.74 5.38 -4.85
CA ARG A 78 -7.78 5.92 -3.89
C ARG A 78 -6.56 5.03 -3.84
N LEU A 79 -5.38 5.58 -4.06
CA LEU A 79 -4.12 4.91 -3.81
C LEU A 79 -3.42 5.54 -2.61
N ILE A 80 -2.94 4.71 -1.69
CA ILE A 80 -2.21 5.14 -0.51
C ILE A 80 -0.82 4.53 -0.58
N LEU A 81 0.19 5.39 -0.65
CA LEU A 81 1.59 4.98 -0.62
C LEU A 81 2.08 5.09 0.83
N THR A 82 2.36 3.95 1.44
CA THR A 82 2.65 3.88 2.87
C THR A 82 3.62 2.77 3.28
N LEU A 83 3.89 2.68 4.58
CA LEU A 83 4.77 1.70 5.19
C LEU A 83 3.96 0.71 6.03
N PHE A 84 4.28 -0.58 5.90
CA PHE A 84 3.68 -1.67 6.67
C PHE A 84 4.70 -2.24 7.65
N ASP A 85 4.35 -2.29 8.94
CA ASP A 85 5.17 -2.89 10.00
C ASP A 85 4.82 -4.37 10.17
N THR A 86 5.74 -5.23 9.77
CA THR A 86 5.60 -6.70 9.86
C THR A 86 5.54 -7.24 11.29
N THR A 87 6.00 -6.48 12.29
CA THR A 87 5.89 -6.89 13.70
C THR A 87 4.51 -6.60 14.27
N LYS A 88 3.87 -5.51 13.82
CA LYS A 88 2.52 -5.12 14.24
C LYS A 88 1.43 -5.65 13.32
N GLU A 89 1.84 -6.16 12.16
CA GLU A 89 0.97 -6.56 11.05
C GLU A 89 0.00 -5.44 10.64
N ASP A 90 0.50 -4.19 10.65
CA ASP A 90 -0.32 -3.01 10.43
C ASP A 90 0.43 -1.92 9.64
N VAL A 91 -0.33 -1.05 8.98
CA VAL A 91 0.21 0.16 8.36
C VAL A 91 0.53 1.18 9.44
N ILE A 92 1.69 1.80 9.31
CA ILE A 92 2.08 2.88 10.21
C ILE A 92 1.68 4.24 9.64
N GLU A 93 1.29 5.14 10.53
CA GLU A 93 1.26 6.56 10.21
C GLU A 93 2.70 7.06 10.12
N PHE A 94 3.07 7.61 8.97
CA PHE A 94 4.36 8.28 8.80
C PHE A 94 4.14 9.59 8.03
N PRO A 95 4.91 10.66 8.34
CA PRO A 95 4.63 11.99 7.80
C PRO A 95 4.63 12.08 6.28
N SER A 96 5.49 11.30 5.61
CA SER A 96 5.64 11.35 4.16
C SER A 96 4.61 10.50 3.41
N ALA A 97 3.65 9.86 4.08
CA ALA A 97 2.59 9.10 3.42
C ALA A 97 1.84 9.95 2.40
N LYS A 98 1.52 9.37 1.24
CA LYS A 98 0.77 10.06 0.20
C LYS A 98 -0.50 9.34 -0.16
N ALA A 99 -1.59 10.09 -0.31
CA ALA A 99 -2.83 9.62 -0.86
C ALA A 99 -3.08 10.26 -2.23
N TYR A 100 -3.49 9.44 -3.19
CA TYR A 100 -3.88 9.86 -4.53
C TYR A 100 -5.32 9.48 -4.78
N ILE A 101 -6.09 10.34 -5.45
CA ILE A 101 -7.36 9.98 -6.07
C ILE A 101 -7.16 10.05 -7.57
N VAL A 102 -7.37 8.91 -8.24
CA VAL A 102 -7.13 8.74 -9.68
C VAL A 102 -8.27 8.04 -10.40
N LYS A 103 -8.34 8.21 -11.72
CA LYS A 103 -9.30 7.50 -12.57
C LYS A 103 -8.70 6.22 -13.14
N THR A 104 -7.39 6.22 -13.42
CA THR A 104 -6.70 5.11 -14.06
C THR A 104 -5.32 4.88 -13.45
N LEU A 105 -4.79 3.67 -13.60
CA LEU A 105 -3.40 3.33 -13.34
C LEU A 105 -2.70 3.05 -14.67
N ASP A 106 -1.38 3.24 -14.75
CA ASP A 106 -0.63 2.74 -15.90
C ASP A 106 -0.62 1.19 -15.92
N SER A 107 -0.25 0.62 -17.07
CA SER A 107 -0.28 -0.83 -17.27
C SER A 107 0.56 -1.59 -16.24
N ASP A 108 1.72 -1.02 -15.88
CA ASP A 108 2.67 -1.66 -14.98
C ASP A 108 2.12 -1.70 -13.56
N LEU A 109 1.57 -0.58 -13.08
CA LEU A 109 0.99 -0.51 -11.75
C LEU A 109 -0.28 -1.36 -11.65
N GLU A 110 -1.16 -1.30 -12.66
CA GLU A 110 -2.36 -2.13 -12.73
C GLU A 110 -2.01 -3.62 -12.72
N GLN A 111 -1.00 -4.04 -13.50
CA GLN A 111 -0.54 -5.44 -13.55
C GLN A 111 0.04 -5.89 -12.21
N ASN A 112 0.77 -5.03 -11.50
CA ASN A 112 1.33 -5.35 -10.19
C ASN A 112 0.22 -5.55 -9.13
N PHE A 113 -0.84 -4.75 -9.19
CA PHE A 113 -2.02 -4.97 -8.34
C PHE A 113 -2.75 -6.26 -8.72
N GLY A 114 -3.06 -6.45 -10.01
CA GLY A 114 -3.97 -7.50 -10.44
C GLY A 114 -5.27 -7.42 -9.65
N ASP A 115 -5.68 -8.54 -9.04
CA ASP A 115 -6.88 -8.61 -8.20
C ASP A 115 -6.65 -8.19 -6.73
N LYS A 116 -5.43 -7.77 -6.39
CA LYS A 116 -5.08 -7.41 -5.01
C LYS A 116 -5.43 -5.95 -4.72
N GLU A 117 -5.66 -5.67 -3.45
CA GLU A 117 -5.82 -4.32 -2.93
C GLU A 117 -4.51 -3.74 -2.36
N MET A 118 -3.48 -4.56 -2.19
CA MET A 118 -2.18 -4.14 -1.68
C MET A 118 -1.06 -4.80 -2.48
N ILE A 119 -0.04 -4.02 -2.80
CA ILE A 119 1.24 -4.50 -3.32
C ILE A 119 2.37 -4.12 -2.37
N ILE A 120 3.34 -5.03 -2.23
CA ILE A 120 4.59 -4.78 -1.51
C ILE A 120 5.65 -4.47 -2.56
N LEU A 121 6.32 -3.34 -2.41
CA LEU A 121 7.42 -2.92 -3.27
C LEU A 121 8.73 -3.42 -2.65
N LYS A 122 9.38 -4.35 -3.34
CA LYS A 122 10.63 -4.99 -2.91
C LYS A 122 11.83 -4.45 -3.68
#